data_AF-A0A956HLK4-F1
#
_entry.id   AF-A0A956HLK4-F1
#
_cell.length_a   1.000
_cell.length_b   1.000
_cell.length_c   1.000
_cell.angle_alpha   90.00
_cell.angle_beta   90.00
_cell.angle_gamma   90.00
#
_symmetry.space_group_name_H-M   'P 1'
#
loop_
_entity.id
_entity.type
_entity.pdbx_description
1 polymer ?
#
loop_
_entity_poly.entity_id
_entity_poly.type
_entity_poly.pdbx_seq_one_letter_code
_entity_poly.pdbx_strand_id
1 'polypeptide(L)'
;MPARFPDPPRLRRDGTSQAARSLPALDPAYAPVDERGPREWLAFTRQLARALRFHDPAQPGVELDWSGFVGEDVDLERVVAYMQDPDAATPAEVERFSRPHFALLLTFLELLGHARDQLNTLTRRHLEFYFERALGMTRSAPAPDRVNVLLQPAAGVAAHLVPSGTDLLAGTGIDGAPLRYRTDHDLIVTRATVAELRTVYAELRRTGLREARTRRDPGTNAEGRFLRMFEYALGEPGIGDPLPPFEGAPVTFATLVALGERIAFARDGLGMELYELREVMRLYDRRLADDASWAQINALLAAAGKRRDPSFQGPAPSSRAFAANLNAAVGQELSAASFAGLPEVTSVDTLYQKRLVERDGYGVAA
;
A
#
# COMPACT_ATOMS: atom_id res chain seq x y z
N MET A 1 -8.11 -30.92 35.74
CA MET A 1 -7.72 -29.51 35.90
C MET A 1 -7.20 -29.04 34.56
N PRO A 2 -7.87 -28.11 33.85
CA PRO A 2 -7.27 -27.55 32.66
C PRO A 2 -6.09 -26.65 33.07
N ALA A 3 -5.04 -26.70 32.25
CA ALA A 3 -3.79 -25.99 32.45
C ALA A 3 -4.02 -24.49 32.72
N ARG A 4 -3.22 -23.93 33.64
CA ARG A 4 -3.11 -22.47 33.85
C ARG A 4 -3.07 -21.78 32.48
N PHE A 5 -3.98 -20.84 32.25
CA PHE A 5 -3.84 -19.91 31.15
C PHE A 5 -2.42 -19.31 31.21
N PRO A 6 -1.65 -19.32 30.12
CA PRO A 6 -0.35 -18.65 30.11
C PRO A 6 -0.58 -17.19 30.49
N ASP A 7 0.27 -16.64 31.37
CA ASP A 7 0.24 -15.22 31.70
C ASP A 7 0.22 -14.44 30.38
N PRO A 8 -0.84 -13.67 30.09
CA PRO A 8 -0.90 -12.93 28.85
C PRO A 8 0.35 -12.07 28.78
N PRO A 9 1.13 -12.13 27.69
CA PRO A 9 2.29 -11.26 27.54
C PRO A 9 1.77 -9.84 27.75
N ARG A 10 2.35 -9.13 28.75
CA ARG A 10 1.98 -7.75 29.06
C ARG A 10 1.87 -7.01 27.73
N LEU A 11 0.65 -6.66 27.34
CA LEU A 11 0.39 -5.92 26.11
C LEU A 11 1.33 -4.73 26.13
N ARG A 12 2.38 -4.79 25.32
CA ARG A 12 3.27 -3.66 25.07
C ARG A 12 2.38 -2.67 24.33
N ARG A 13 1.75 -1.77 25.10
CA ARG A 13 1.07 -0.60 24.57
C ARG A 13 2.13 0.16 23.77
N ASP A 14 1.95 0.18 22.46
CA ASP A 14 2.68 0.96 21.46
C ASP A 14 2.35 2.45 21.53
N GLY A 15 1.31 2.82 22.29
CA GLY A 15 1.10 4.19 22.73
C GLY A 15 2.28 4.66 23.57
N THR A 16 2.91 5.76 23.16
CA THR A 16 3.92 6.48 23.95
C THR A 16 3.43 6.58 25.39
N SER A 17 4.05 5.84 26.30
CA SER A 17 3.75 5.96 27.73
C SER A 17 4.04 7.40 28.14
N GLN A 18 3.33 7.92 29.15
CA GLN A 18 3.59 9.28 29.64
C GLN A 18 5.07 9.48 30.01
N ALA A 19 5.72 8.43 30.52
CA ALA A 19 7.16 8.41 30.79
C ALA A 19 8.04 8.58 29.53
N ALA A 20 7.56 8.15 28.35
CA ALA A 20 8.24 8.35 27.07
C ALA A 20 7.98 9.74 26.45
N ARG A 21 7.20 10.62 27.10
CA ARG A 21 6.89 11.98 26.63
C ARG A 21 7.66 13.09 27.35
N SER A 22 8.51 12.75 28.33
CA SER A 22 9.36 13.75 28.98
C SER A 22 10.47 14.19 28.03
N LEU A 23 10.42 15.45 27.58
CA LEU A 23 11.53 16.05 26.83
C LEU A 23 12.71 16.29 27.78
N PRO A 24 13.92 15.81 27.46
CA PRO A 24 15.10 16.04 28.30
C PRO A 24 15.35 17.53 28.58
N ALA A 25 15.04 18.40 27.62
CA ALA A 25 15.18 19.86 27.75
C ALA A 25 14.26 20.50 28.80
N LEU A 26 13.23 19.78 29.27
CA LEU A 26 12.36 20.25 30.36
C LEU A 26 12.86 19.82 31.74
N ASP A 27 13.91 19.01 31.83
CA ASP A 27 14.58 18.73 33.10
C ASP A 27 15.33 19.99 33.55
N PRO A 28 15.06 20.55 34.74
CA PRO A 28 15.80 21.69 35.26
C PRO A 28 17.32 21.47 35.37
N ALA A 29 17.77 20.22 35.46
CA ALA A 29 19.19 19.86 35.51
C ALA A 29 19.83 19.72 34.13
N TYR A 30 19.07 19.86 33.04
CA TYR A 30 19.55 19.64 31.67
C TYR A 30 20.68 20.60 31.26
N ALA A 31 20.58 21.86 31.68
CA ALA A 31 21.56 22.90 31.37
C ALA A 31 21.80 23.76 32.62
N PRO A 32 22.70 23.34 33.53
CA PRO A 32 23.09 24.13 34.69
C PRO A 32 23.67 25.48 34.26
N VAL A 33 23.54 26.50 35.12
CA VAL A 33 24.16 27.81 34.87
C VAL A 33 25.68 27.74 35.04
N ASP A 34 26.15 26.96 36.02
CA ASP A 34 27.57 26.69 36.25
C ASP A 34 27.79 25.19 36.48
N GLU A 35 28.50 24.57 35.55
CA GLU A 35 28.81 23.14 35.54
C GLU A 35 30.14 22.80 36.26
N ARG A 36 30.89 23.82 36.72
CA ARG A 36 32.22 23.59 37.29
C ARG A 36 32.13 22.85 38.63
N GLY A 37 32.73 21.67 38.69
CA GLY A 37 32.94 20.90 39.90
C GLY A 37 34.22 21.31 40.63
N PRO A 38 34.46 20.74 41.83
CA PRO A 38 35.72 20.92 42.54
C PRO A 38 36.95 20.59 41.68
N ARG A 39 36.85 19.57 40.82
CA ARG A 39 37.90 19.17 39.88
C ARG A 39 38.24 20.29 38.89
N GLU A 40 37.24 20.87 38.23
CA GLU A 40 37.42 21.97 37.28
C GLU A 40 37.99 23.21 37.97
N TRP A 41 37.55 23.50 39.19
CA TRP A 41 38.07 24.60 39.99
C TRP A 41 39.52 24.38 40.43
N LEU A 42 39.91 23.16 40.79
CA LEU A 42 41.30 22.80 41.09
C LEU A 42 42.19 22.91 39.85
N ALA A 43 41.69 22.45 38.69
CA ALA A 43 42.40 22.58 37.42
C ALA A 43 42.59 24.06 37.03
N PHE A 44 41.55 24.87 37.19
CA PHE A 44 41.61 26.32 37.00
C PHE A 44 42.62 26.96 37.96
N THR A 45 42.57 26.62 39.24
CA THR A 45 43.50 27.13 40.26
C THR A 45 44.95 26.78 39.93
N ARG A 46 45.22 25.55 39.45
CA ARG A 46 46.55 25.13 39.00
C ARG A 46 47.04 25.94 37.80
N GLN A 47 46.17 26.26 36.84
CA GLN A 47 46.54 27.13 35.71
C GLN A 47 46.78 28.58 36.16
N LEU A 48 45.91 29.11 37.03
CA LEU A 48 46.06 30.45 37.58
C LEU A 48 47.38 30.58 38.34
N ALA A 49 47.73 29.59 39.15
CA ALA A 49 48.94 29.59 39.96
C ALA A 49 50.22 29.72 39.13
N ARG A 50 50.29 29.13 37.93
CA ARG A 50 51.41 29.30 36.99
C ARG A 50 51.55 30.72 36.44
N ALA A 51 50.43 31.44 36.32
CA ALA A 51 50.44 32.82 35.84
C ALA A 51 50.82 33.82 36.94
N LEU A 52 50.83 33.40 38.20
CA LEU A 52 51.15 34.23 39.34
C LEU A 52 52.63 34.11 39.68
N ARG A 53 53.33 35.24 39.75
CA ARG A 53 54.72 35.29 40.21
C ARG A 53 54.80 35.08 41.71
N PHE A 54 55.73 34.22 42.13
CA PHE A 54 56.07 33.99 43.53
C PHE A 54 57.39 34.71 43.83
N HIS A 55 57.37 35.54 44.87
CA HIS A 55 58.55 36.25 45.34
C HIS A 55 59.01 35.61 46.65
N ASP A 56 60.12 34.88 46.59
CA ASP A 56 60.75 34.27 47.77
C ASP A 56 61.77 35.24 48.39
N PRO A 57 61.54 35.76 49.62
CA PRO A 57 62.51 36.62 50.30
C PRO A 57 63.85 35.92 50.59
N ALA A 58 63.87 34.58 50.66
CA ALA A 58 65.08 33.80 50.87
C ALA A 58 65.89 33.63 49.57
N GLN A 59 65.27 33.83 48.40
CA GLN A 59 65.89 33.70 47.08
C GLN A 59 65.60 34.92 46.19
N PRO A 60 66.13 36.10 46.54
CA PRO A 60 65.89 37.32 45.77
C PRO A 60 66.49 37.20 44.35
N GLY A 61 65.68 37.51 43.34
CA GLY A 61 66.09 37.55 41.93
C GLY A 61 65.83 36.28 41.12
N VAL A 62 65.35 35.20 41.73
CA VAL A 62 64.88 34.01 41.00
C VAL A 62 63.42 34.23 40.57
N GLU A 63 63.13 34.02 39.29
CA GLU A 63 61.74 34.03 38.79
C GLU A 63 61.06 32.72 39.19
N LEU A 64 60.24 32.76 40.25
CA LEU A 64 59.39 31.66 40.69
C LEU A 64 57.93 31.98 40.40
N ASP A 65 57.09 30.95 40.38
CA ASP A 65 55.63 31.05 40.27
C ASP A 65 54.94 30.29 41.41
N TRP A 66 53.60 30.36 41.46
CA TRP A 66 52.82 29.63 42.46
C TRP A 66 52.47 28.20 42.03
N SER A 67 53.08 27.62 40.99
CA SER A 67 52.73 26.27 40.48
C SER A 67 52.79 25.18 41.55
N GLY A 68 53.68 25.33 42.54
CA GLY A 68 53.80 24.44 43.70
C GLY A 68 52.63 24.47 44.69
N PHE A 69 51.69 25.42 44.58
CA PHE A 69 50.54 25.56 45.47
C PHE A 69 49.58 24.37 45.41
N VAL A 70 49.26 23.91 44.20
CA VAL A 70 48.52 22.65 43.98
C VAL A 70 49.51 21.51 43.74
N GLY A 71 50.61 21.78 43.03
CA GLY A 71 51.56 20.77 42.57
C GLY A 71 51.14 20.16 41.23
N GLU A 72 52.08 20.01 40.31
CA GLU A 72 51.81 19.44 38.98
C GLU A 72 51.61 17.92 39.01
N ASP A 73 52.25 17.27 39.98
CA ASP A 73 52.21 15.83 40.23
C ASP A 73 50.97 15.39 41.03
N VAL A 74 50.12 16.33 41.46
CA VAL A 74 48.88 16.01 42.16
C VAL A 74 47.80 15.55 41.19
N ASP A 75 47.30 14.35 41.43
CA ASP A 75 46.08 13.84 40.81
C ASP A 75 44.85 14.54 41.41
N LEU A 76 44.15 15.32 40.59
CA LEU A 76 42.98 16.08 41.01
C LEU A 76 41.81 15.17 41.40
N GLU A 77 41.70 13.98 40.80
CA GLU A 77 40.63 13.03 41.15
C GLU A 77 40.80 12.51 42.58
N ARG A 78 42.05 12.29 43.01
CA ARG A 78 42.36 11.89 44.39
C ARG A 78 42.04 12.99 45.39
N VAL A 79 42.25 14.26 45.01
CA VAL A 79 41.86 15.41 45.84
C VAL A 79 40.33 15.49 45.98
N VAL A 80 39.59 15.32 44.88
CA VAL A 80 38.12 15.32 44.92
C VAL A 80 37.59 14.16 45.76
N ALA A 81 38.17 12.97 45.64
CA ALA A 81 37.83 11.83 46.49
C ALA A 81 38.09 12.13 47.97
N TYR A 82 39.22 12.74 48.31
CA TYR A 82 39.54 13.17 49.68
C TYR A 82 38.54 14.19 50.23
N MET A 83 38.03 15.11 49.41
CA MET A 83 36.98 16.05 49.82
C MET A 83 35.65 15.37 50.16
N GLN A 84 35.36 14.21 49.53
CA GLN A 84 34.10 13.47 49.75
C GLN A 84 34.20 12.49 50.92
N ASP A 85 35.34 11.78 51.01
CA ASP A 85 35.62 10.77 52.03
C ASP A 85 37.09 10.87 52.46
N PRO A 86 37.40 11.72 53.45
CA PRO A 86 38.77 11.91 53.90
C PRO A 86 39.33 10.67 54.64
N ASP A 87 38.48 9.80 55.18
CA ASP A 87 38.89 8.61 55.94
C ASP A 87 39.40 7.49 55.02
N ALA A 88 39.02 7.51 53.73
CA ALA A 88 39.49 6.56 52.72
C ALA A 88 40.86 6.90 52.11
N ALA A 89 41.46 8.05 52.47
CA ALA A 89 42.74 8.49 51.91
C ALA A 89 43.95 7.81 52.59
N THR A 90 45.03 7.64 51.83
CA THR A 90 46.28 7.10 52.39
C THR A 90 46.95 8.10 53.34
N PRO A 91 47.78 7.65 54.30
CA PRO A 91 48.48 8.57 55.21
C PRO A 91 49.30 9.66 54.49
N ALA A 92 49.93 9.31 53.36
CA ALA A 92 50.70 10.26 52.55
C ALA A 92 49.81 11.32 51.87
N GLU A 93 48.61 10.95 51.44
CA GLU A 93 47.63 11.88 50.88
C GLU A 93 47.03 12.78 51.95
N VAL A 94 46.73 12.23 53.13
CA VAL A 94 46.26 13.02 54.27
C VAL A 94 47.30 14.07 54.62
N GLU A 95 48.58 13.70 54.78
CA GLU A 95 49.66 14.65 55.07
C GLU A 95 49.78 15.74 53.99
N ARG A 96 49.64 15.36 52.72
CA ARG A 96 49.78 16.29 51.59
C ARG A 96 48.57 17.22 51.44
N PHE A 97 47.35 16.70 51.56
CA PHE A 97 46.11 17.43 51.31
C PHE A 97 45.62 18.22 52.53
N SER A 98 46.04 17.84 53.74
CA SER A 98 45.74 18.57 54.99
C SER A 98 46.66 19.76 55.25
N ARG A 99 47.63 20.04 54.36
CA ARG A 99 48.49 21.23 54.48
C ARG A 99 47.62 22.48 54.62
N PRO A 100 47.90 23.41 55.55
CA PRO A 100 46.95 24.47 55.93
C PRO A 100 46.41 25.30 54.76
N HIS A 101 47.27 25.65 53.80
CA HIS A 101 46.89 26.44 52.63
C HIS A 101 45.99 25.65 51.66
N PHE A 102 46.23 24.36 51.50
CA PHE A 102 45.46 23.51 50.60
C PHE A 102 44.13 23.13 51.25
N ALA A 103 44.12 22.77 52.53
CA ALA A 103 42.89 22.55 53.29
C ALA A 103 41.96 23.77 53.23
N LEU A 104 42.49 25.00 53.37
CA LEU A 104 41.72 26.23 53.21
C LEU A 104 41.10 26.36 51.81
N LEU A 105 41.85 26.03 50.75
CA LEU A 105 41.33 26.00 49.39
C LEU A 105 40.20 24.98 49.24
N LEU A 106 40.38 23.75 49.75
CA LEU A 106 39.37 22.70 49.65
C LEU A 106 38.07 23.11 50.37
N THR A 107 38.18 23.66 51.59
CA THR A 107 37.03 24.20 52.33
C THR A 107 36.37 25.36 51.57
N PHE A 108 37.15 26.25 50.94
CA PHE A 108 36.59 27.31 50.10
C PHE A 108 35.80 26.73 48.91
N LEU A 109 36.32 25.71 48.23
CA LEU A 109 35.63 25.05 47.11
C LEU A 109 34.34 24.34 47.55
N GLU A 110 34.34 23.75 48.75
CA GLU A 110 33.14 23.18 49.35
C GLU A 110 32.06 24.25 49.58
N LEU A 111 32.42 25.37 50.19
CA LEU A 111 31.51 26.50 50.41
C LEU A 111 31.01 27.12 49.10
N LEU A 112 31.89 27.25 48.10
CA LEU A 112 31.54 27.72 46.77
C LEU A 112 30.51 26.80 46.09
N GLY A 113 30.58 25.49 46.37
CA GLY A 113 29.61 24.50 45.91
C GLY A 113 28.17 24.88 46.27
N HIS A 114 27.92 25.38 47.49
CA HIS A 114 26.58 25.82 47.89
C HIS A 114 26.06 26.99 47.06
N ALA A 115 26.90 27.98 46.77
CA ALA A 115 26.53 29.12 45.94
C ALA A 115 26.24 28.70 44.49
N ARG A 116 27.06 27.79 43.95
CA ARG A 116 26.85 27.18 42.63
C ARG A 116 25.51 26.43 42.58
N ASP A 117 25.21 25.61 43.59
CA ASP A 117 23.97 24.84 43.64
C ASP A 117 22.75 25.75 43.71
N GLN A 118 22.82 26.84 44.48
CA GLN A 118 21.79 27.89 44.49
C GLN A 118 21.64 28.55 43.11
N LEU A 119 22.73 28.92 42.45
CA LEU A 119 22.71 29.51 41.11
C LEU A 119 22.06 28.57 40.09
N ASN A 120 22.36 27.28 40.18
CA ASN A 120 21.79 26.23 39.32
C ASN A 120 20.29 25.99 39.57
N THR A 121 19.67 26.57 40.61
CA THR A 121 18.20 26.58 40.74
C THR A 121 17.51 27.56 39.79
N LEU A 122 18.25 28.49 39.17
CA LEU A 122 17.69 29.52 38.29
C LEU A 122 16.95 28.91 37.09
N THR A 123 17.46 27.81 36.53
CA THR A 123 16.87 27.11 35.39
C THR A 123 15.48 26.58 35.74
N ARG A 124 15.33 25.91 36.89
CA ARG A 124 14.04 25.47 37.43
C ARG A 124 13.07 26.64 37.57
N ARG A 125 13.50 27.70 38.26
CA ARG A 125 12.68 28.88 38.53
C ARG A 125 12.25 29.59 37.25
N HIS A 126 13.11 29.63 36.24
CA HIS A 126 12.81 30.18 34.93
C HIS A 126 11.76 29.34 34.20
N LEU A 127 11.91 28.02 34.17
CA LEU A 127 10.92 27.11 33.56
C LEU A 127 9.56 27.22 34.25
N GLU A 128 9.53 27.19 35.59
CA GLU A 128 8.30 27.37 36.38
C GLU A 128 7.65 28.73 36.10
N PHE A 129 8.44 29.82 36.08
CA PHE A 129 7.93 31.14 35.73
C PHE A 129 7.34 31.18 34.32
N TYR A 130 8.08 30.67 33.33
CA TYR A 130 7.67 30.75 31.94
C TYR A 130 6.41 29.93 31.67
N PHE A 131 6.37 28.67 32.11
CA PHE A 131 5.22 27.81 31.86
C PHE A 131 4.02 28.14 32.75
N GLU A 132 4.22 28.35 34.05
CA GLU A 132 3.09 28.54 34.97
C GLU A 132 2.60 29.99 35.02
N ARG A 133 3.49 30.99 34.96
CA ARG A 133 3.11 32.41 35.09
C ARG A 133 2.97 33.15 33.76
N ALA A 134 3.90 32.97 32.83
CA ALA A 134 3.85 33.69 31.55
C ALA A 134 2.86 33.04 30.57
N LEU A 135 2.88 31.70 30.46
CA LEU A 135 1.94 30.95 29.61
C LEU A 135 0.65 30.53 30.33
N GLY A 136 0.60 30.62 31.66
CA GLY A 136 -0.60 30.26 32.44
C GLY A 136 -0.92 28.77 32.43
N MET A 137 0.07 27.90 32.17
CA MET A 137 -0.16 26.46 32.18
C MET A 137 -0.35 25.94 33.61
N THR A 138 -1.36 25.10 33.80
CA THR A 138 -1.62 24.42 35.05
C THR A 138 -1.18 22.97 34.96
N ARG A 139 -0.55 22.45 36.01
CA ARG A 139 -0.22 21.03 36.11
C ARG A 139 -1.50 20.20 36.12
N SER A 140 -1.58 19.17 35.29
CA SER A 140 -2.73 18.26 35.29
C SER A 140 -2.83 17.54 36.63
N ALA A 141 -4.04 17.49 37.18
CA ALA A 141 -4.31 16.70 38.38
C ALA A 141 -4.03 15.21 38.11
N PRO A 142 -3.60 14.45 39.14
CA PRO A 142 -3.47 13.00 39.01
C PRO A 142 -4.83 12.40 38.65
N ALA A 143 -4.86 11.59 37.58
CA ALA A 143 -6.05 10.83 37.21
C ALA A 143 -6.00 9.46 37.91
N PRO A 144 -7.12 8.98 38.48
CA PRO A 144 -7.16 7.66 39.09
C PRO A 144 -6.97 6.57 38.03
N ASP A 145 -6.20 5.55 38.38
CA ASP A 145 -5.97 4.39 37.52
C ASP A 145 -7.25 3.57 37.32
N ARG A 146 -7.35 2.90 36.18
CA ARG A 146 -8.43 1.95 35.87
C ARG A 146 -7.85 0.58 35.56
N VAL A 147 -8.45 -0.45 36.15
CA VAL A 147 -8.06 -1.85 35.97
C VAL A 147 -9.27 -2.69 35.59
N ASN A 148 -9.06 -3.68 34.74
CA ASN A 148 -10.08 -4.69 34.45
C ASN A 148 -9.92 -5.84 35.44
N VAL A 149 -11.00 -6.19 36.13
CA VAL A 149 -11.02 -7.31 37.08
C VAL A 149 -11.93 -8.42 36.55
N LEU A 150 -11.49 -9.66 36.69
CA LEU A 150 -12.32 -10.83 36.41
C LEU A 150 -12.88 -11.35 37.73
N LEU A 151 -14.20 -11.44 37.80
CA LEU A 151 -14.91 -11.97 38.96
C LEU A 151 -15.47 -13.34 38.60
N GLN A 152 -15.23 -14.31 39.47
CA GLN A 152 -15.81 -15.65 39.35
C GLN A 152 -16.66 -15.93 40.60
N PRO A 153 -17.91 -16.40 40.45
CA PRO A 153 -18.74 -16.71 41.59
C PRO A 153 -18.22 -17.97 42.30
N ALA A 154 -18.38 -18.04 43.62
CA ALA A 154 -18.01 -19.22 44.40
C ALA A 154 -18.83 -20.46 44.01
N ALA A 155 -18.31 -21.65 44.34
CA ALA A 155 -19.04 -22.90 44.14
C ALA A 155 -20.40 -22.84 44.85
N GLY A 156 -21.47 -23.25 44.16
CA GLY A 156 -22.84 -23.18 44.67
C GLY A 156 -23.62 -21.90 44.31
N VAL A 157 -22.96 -20.80 43.93
CA VAL A 157 -23.62 -19.56 43.49
C VAL A 157 -23.84 -19.54 41.97
N ALA A 158 -25.09 -19.39 41.51
CA ALA A 158 -25.42 -19.38 40.08
C ALA A 158 -25.19 -18.01 39.42
N ALA A 159 -25.63 -16.95 40.09
CA ALA A 159 -25.43 -15.56 39.71
C ALA A 159 -25.31 -14.69 40.96
N HIS A 160 -24.55 -13.59 40.88
CA HIS A 160 -24.41 -12.61 41.95
C HIS A 160 -24.31 -11.20 41.36
N LEU A 161 -25.09 -10.26 41.90
CA LEU A 161 -25.01 -8.85 41.53
C LEU A 161 -23.91 -8.17 42.35
N VAL A 162 -22.97 -7.55 41.66
CA VAL A 162 -21.95 -6.66 42.22
C VAL A 162 -22.35 -5.23 41.87
N PRO A 163 -22.87 -4.44 42.83
CA PRO A 163 -23.25 -3.06 42.55
C PRO A 163 -22.06 -2.21 42.12
N SER A 164 -22.33 -1.15 41.35
CA SER A 164 -21.43 -0.01 41.20
C SER A 164 -21.10 0.53 42.58
N GLY A 165 -19.85 0.95 42.79
CA GLY A 165 -19.43 1.42 44.11
C GLY A 165 -18.82 0.37 45.02
N THR A 166 -18.76 -0.90 44.61
CA THR A 166 -18.18 -1.97 45.42
C THR A 166 -16.66 -1.78 45.53
N ASP A 167 -16.17 -1.70 46.77
CA ASP A 167 -14.75 -1.53 47.05
C ASP A 167 -13.98 -2.86 46.86
N LEU A 168 -12.89 -2.80 46.10
CA LEU A 168 -11.97 -3.90 45.82
C LEU A 168 -10.58 -3.55 46.38
N LEU A 169 -10.09 -4.35 47.33
CA LEU A 169 -8.77 -4.14 47.93
C LEU A 169 -7.67 -4.66 47.01
N ALA A 170 -6.69 -3.79 46.71
CA ALA A 170 -5.57 -4.07 45.82
C ALA A 170 -4.22 -3.95 46.53
N GLY A 171 -4.14 -4.44 47.78
CA GLY A 171 -2.93 -4.42 48.60
C GLY A 171 -2.67 -3.07 49.29
N THR A 172 -1.41 -2.78 49.57
CA THR A 172 -0.96 -1.56 50.24
C THR A 172 -0.15 -0.67 49.30
N GLY A 173 -0.40 0.64 49.37
CA GLY A 173 0.35 1.65 48.64
C GLY A 173 1.73 1.90 49.25
N ILE A 174 2.49 2.80 48.60
CA ILE A 174 3.84 3.21 49.00
C ILE A 174 3.85 3.79 50.43
N ASP A 175 2.78 4.47 50.81
CA ASP A 175 2.62 5.11 52.12
C ASP A 175 2.07 4.16 53.20
N GLY A 176 1.94 2.86 52.88
CA GLY A 176 1.36 1.84 53.76
C GLY A 176 -0.18 1.85 53.86
N ALA A 177 -0.85 2.84 53.26
CA ALA A 177 -2.31 2.92 53.20
C ALA A 177 -2.91 1.85 52.24
N PRO A 178 -4.12 1.31 52.52
CA PRO A 178 -4.74 0.31 51.65
C PRO A 178 -5.18 0.92 50.31
N LEU A 179 -4.78 0.30 49.20
CA LEU A 179 -5.22 0.68 47.87
C LEU A 179 -6.62 0.11 47.60
N ARG A 180 -7.58 1.00 47.28
CA ARG A 180 -8.97 0.63 47.01
C ARG A 180 -9.35 1.02 45.60
N TYR A 181 -9.85 0.06 44.85
CA TYR A 181 -10.57 0.28 43.60
C TYR A 181 -12.06 0.20 43.84
N ARG A 182 -12.83 0.77 42.92
CA ARG A 182 -14.28 0.77 42.98
C ARG A 182 -14.84 0.31 41.64
N THR A 183 -15.85 -0.57 41.68
CA THR A 183 -16.60 -0.93 40.47
C THR A 183 -17.30 0.30 39.90
N ASP A 184 -17.21 0.49 38.59
CA ASP A 184 -17.78 1.63 37.88
C ASP A 184 -19.26 1.43 37.54
N HIS A 185 -19.70 0.18 37.35
CA HIS A 185 -21.08 -0.16 37.03
C HIS A 185 -21.56 -1.43 37.76
N ASP A 186 -22.87 -1.64 37.75
CA ASP A 186 -23.51 -2.86 38.25
C ASP A 186 -23.15 -4.04 37.33
N LEU A 187 -22.63 -5.13 37.90
CA LEU A 187 -22.23 -6.32 37.18
C LEU A 187 -22.89 -7.57 37.74
N ILE A 188 -23.63 -8.30 36.91
CA ILE A 188 -24.14 -9.63 37.26
C ILE A 188 -23.10 -10.68 36.88
N VAL A 189 -22.42 -11.22 37.88
CA VAL A 189 -21.40 -12.25 37.73
C VAL A 189 -22.09 -13.62 37.67
N THR A 190 -21.86 -14.36 36.59
CA THR A 190 -22.41 -15.72 36.38
C THR A 190 -21.29 -16.74 36.23
N ARG A 191 -21.65 -18.03 36.08
CA ARG A 191 -20.70 -19.12 35.79
C ARG A 191 -20.28 -19.23 34.32
N ALA A 192 -20.68 -18.29 33.46
CA ALA A 192 -20.33 -18.31 32.05
C ALA A 192 -18.82 -18.13 31.87
N THR A 193 -18.20 -18.98 31.05
CA THR A 193 -16.78 -18.90 30.67
C THR A 193 -16.64 -18.88 29.16
N VAL A 194 -15.60 -18.23 28.66
CA VAL A 194 -15.27 -18.27 27.24
C VAL A 194 -14.65 -19.63 26.92
N ALA A 195 -15.40 -20.50 26.24
CA ALA A 195 -14.94 -21.85 25.90
C ALA A 195 -13.94 -21.85 24.74
N GLU A 196 -14.23 -21.12 23.66
CA GLU A 196 -13.36 -21.01 22.48
C GLU A 196 -13.55 -19.64 21.80
N LEU A 197 -12.47 -19.10 21.21
CA LEU A 197 -12.53 -17.97 20.27
C LEU A 197 -12.12 -18.45 18.88
N ARG A 198 -12.99 -18.26 17.90
CA ARG A 198 -12.72 -18.60 16.49
C ARG A 198 -12.86 -17.34 15.64
N THR A 199 -11.96 -17.19 14.67
CA THR A 199 -12.02 -16.11 13.68
C THR A 199 -12.24 -16.72 12.30
N VAL A 200 -13.16 -16.16 11.51
CA VAL A 200 -13.35 -16.52 10.11
C VAL A 200 -12.80 -15.39 9.25
N TYR A 201 -11.90 -15.72 8.32
CA TYR A 201 -11.35 -14.77 7.35
C TYR A 201 -11.74 -15.23 5.94
N ALA A 202 -12.43 -14.36 5.20
CA ALA A 202 -12.80 -14.59 3.81
C ALA A 202 -12.05 -13.59 2.93
N GLU A 203 -11.21 -14.10 2.03
CA GLU A 203 -10.51 -13.28 1.04
C GLU A 203 -11.31 -13.24 -0.26
N LEU A 204 -11.96 -12.12 -0.54
CA LEU A 204 -12.64 -11.88 -1.81
C LEU A 204 -11.65 -11.30 -2.81
N ARG A 205 -11.30 -12.07 -3.85
CA ARG A 205 -10.43 -11.61 -4.94
C ARG A 205 -11.21 -11.35 -6.21
N ARG A 206 -10.99 -10.19 -6.83
CA ARG A 206 -11.46 -9.86 -8.18
C ARG A 206 -10.42 -10.31 -9.19
N THR A 207 -10.77 -11.28 -10.03
CA THR A 207 -9.92 -11.73 -11.15
C THR A 207 -10.51 -11.17 -12.44
N GLY A 208 -9.78 -10.32 -13.16
CA GLY A 208 -10.17 -9.84 -14.49
C GLY A 208 -9.70 -10.77 -15.61
N LEU A 209 -10.12 -10.47 -16.85
CA LEU A 209 -9.80 -11.29 -18.02
C LEU A 209 -8.29 -11.33 -18.33
N ARG A 210 -7.60 -10.21 -18.10
CA ARG A 210 -6.13 -10.15 -18.26
C ARG A 210 -5.47 -11.07 -17.25
N GLU A 211 -5.86 -10.97 -15.98
CA GLU A 211 -5.33 -11.83 -14.93
C GLU A 211 -5.62 -13.31 -15.23
N ALA A 212 -6.82 -13.66 -15.71
CA ALA A 212 -7.16 -15.03 -16.09
C ALA A 212 -6.19 -15.63 -17.13
N ARG A 213 -5.69 -14.82 -18.08
CA ARG A 213 -4.72 -15.26 -19.10
C ARG A 213 -3.28 -15.31 -18.57
N THR A 214 -2.88 -14.34 -17.75
CA THR A 214 -1.47 -14.20 -17.34
C THR A 214 -1.11 -14.93 -16.05
N ARG A 215 -2.09 -15.19 -15.19
CA ARG A 215 -1.89 -15.78 -13.87
C ARG A 215 -1.47 -17.23 -13.96
N ARG A 216 -0.32 -17.57 -13.37
CA ARG A 216 0.21 -18.93 -13.32
C ARG A 216 -0.33 -19.65 -12.10
N ASP A 217 -1.57 -20.12 -12.18
CA ASP A 217 -2.08 -21.02 -11.15
C ASP A 217 -1.41 -22.40 -11.27
N PRO A 218 -1.08 -23.07 -10.15
CA PRO A 218 -0.50 -24.41 -10.15
C PRO A 218 -1.35 -25.37 -10.99
N GLY A 219 -0.72 -26.10 -11.91
CA GLY A 219 -1.41 -27.05 -12.81
C GLY A 219 -1.97 -26.46 -14.11
N THR A 220 -1.79 -25.15 -14.37
CA THR A 220 -2.25 -24.52 -15.63
C THR A 220 -1.13 -24.32 -16.65
N ASN A 221 -1.34 -24.74 -17.90
CA ASN A 221 -0.46 -24.45 -19.03
C ASN A 221 -0.94 -23.19 -19.80
N ALA A 222 -0.20 -22.75 -20.82
CA ALA A 222 -0.53 -21.53 -21.55
C ALA A 222 -1.89 -21.60 -22.28
N GLU A 223 -2.19 -22.75 -22.88
CA GLU A 223 -3.44 -23.01 -23.59
C GLU A 223 -4.64 -23.01 -22.64
N GLY A 224 -4.52 -23.68 -21.48
CA GLY A 224 -5.53 -23.72 -20.45
C GLY A 224 -5.84 -22.34 -19.87
N ARG A 225 -4.82 -21.49 -19.68
CA ARG A 225 -5.04 -20.09 -19.27
C ARG A 225 -5.73 -19.24 -20.33
N PHE A 226 -5.42 -19.49 -21.60
CA PHE A 226 -6.11 -18.83 -22.70
C PHE A 226 -7.58 -19.24 -22.77
N LEU A 227 -7.86 -20.54 -22.67
CA LEU A 227 -9.23 -21.05 -22.62
C LEU A 227 -9.98 -20.52 -21.39
N ARG A 228 -9.33 -20.49 -20.23
CA ARG A 228 -9.90 -19.99 -18.97
C ARG A 228 -10.32 -18.53 -19.06
N MET A 229 -9.58 -17.70 -19.81
CA MET A 229 -9.96 -16.31 -20.06
C MET A 229 -11.29 -16.22 -20.83
N PHE A 230 -11.51 -17.09 -21.82
CA PHE A 230 -12.80 -17.16 -22.53
C PHE A 230 -13.91 -17.72 -21.64
N GLU A 231 -13.65 -18.74 -20.81
CA GLU A 231 -14.63 -19.26 -19.83
C GLU A 231 -15.11 -18.18 -18.85
N TYR A 232 -14.21 -17.29 -18.40
CA TYR A 232 -14.62 -16.14 -17.58
C TYR A 232 -15.46 -15.11 -18.34
N ALA A 233 -15.31 -14.99 -19.66
CA ALA A 233 -16.05 -14.00 -20.44
C ALA A 233 -17.38 -14.54 -20.98
N LEU A 234 -17.41 -15.81 -21.39
CA LEU A 234 -18.44 -16.42 -22.24
C LEU A 234 -18.87 -17.81 -21.72
N GLY A 235 -18.46 -18.21 -20.51
CA GLY A 235 -18.87 -19.47 -19.90
C GLY A 235 -20.38 -19.52 -19.63
N GLU A 236 -20.95 -20.71 -19.76
CA GLU A 236 -22.37 -20.96 -19.48
C GLU A 236 -22.54 -22.18 -18.54
N PRO A 237 -23.50 -22.14 -17.58
CA PRO A 237 -24.50 -21.10 -17.37
C PRO A 237 -24.01 -19.86 -16.59
N GLY A 238 -22.82 -19.92 -15.98
CA GLY A 238 -22.23 -18.85 -15.19
C GLY A 238 -20.85 -18.43 -15.65
N ILE A 239 -20.43 -17.24 -15.17
CA ILE A 239 -19.08 -16.70 -15.40
C ILE A 239 -18.03 -17.67 -14.84
N GLY A 240 -17.11 -18.13 -15.69
CA GLY A 240 -16.05 -19.06 -15.30
C GLY A 240 -16.42 -20.54 -15.45
N ASP A 241 -17.61 -20.85 -15.95
CA ASP A 241 -18.00 -22.20 -16.38
C ASP A 241 -17.43 -22.51 -17.79
N PRO A 242 -17.48 -23.77 -18.25
CA PRO A 242 -17.02 -24.14 -19.59
C PRO A 242 -17.73 -23.34 -20.70
N LEU A 243 -17.03 -23.17 -21.83
CA LEU A 243 -17.61 -22.53 -23.00
C LEU A 243 -18.77 -23.35 -23.59
N PRO A 244 -19.82 -22.69 -24.11
CA PRO A 244 -20.90 -23.38 -24.80
C PRO A 244 -20.35 -24.13 -26.03
N PRO A 245 -20.95 -25.29 -26.37
CA PRO A 245 -20.47 -26.08 -27.48
C PRO A 245 -20.59 -25.31 -28.80
N PHE A 246 -19.56 -25.40 -29.63
CA PHE A 246 -19.55 -24.85 -30.98
C PHE A 246 -19.81 -25.97 -31.98
N GLU A 247 -20.84 -25.82 -32.81
CA GLU A 247 -21.29 -26.85 -33.76
C GLU A 247 -21.56 -28.22 -33.09
N GLY A 248 -22.01 -28.21 -31.84
CA GLY A 248 -22.30 -29.43 -31.06
C GLY A 248 -21.09 -30.11 -30.42
N ALA A 249 -19.88 -29.56 -30.57
CA ALA A 249 -18.65 -30.07 -29.99
C ALA A 249 -18.11 -29.14 -28.88
N PRO A 250 -17.36 -29.66 -27.88
CA PRO A 250 -16.74 -28.83 -26.86
C PRO A 250 -15.68 -27.90 -27.49
N VAL A 251 -15.66 -26.65 -27.05
CA VAL A 251 -14.69 -25.67 -27.53
C VAL A 251 -13.34 -25.93 -26.89
N THR A 252 -12.32 -26.17 -27.71
CA THR A 252 -10.94 -26.37 -27.29
C THR A 252 -10.06 -25.20 -27.72
N PHE A 253 -8.82 -25.16 -27.22
CA PHE A 253 -7.82 -24.20 -27.69
C PHE A 253 -7.64 -24.27 -29.22
N ALA A 254 -7.55 -25.48 -29.78
CA ALA A 254 -7.42 -25.68 -31.23
C ALA A 254 -8.63 -25.14 -32.00
N THR A 255 -9.85 -25.33 -31.47
CA THR A 255 -11.09 -24.77 -32.04
C THR A 255 -11.01 -23.24 -32.11
N LEU A 256 -10.59 -22.58 -31.02
CA LEU A 256 -10.46 -21.12 -30.96
C LEU A 256 -9.40 -20.58 -31.91
N VAL A 257 -8.26 -21.28 -32.06
CA VAL A 257 -7.21 -20.91 -33.02
C VAL A 257 -7.74 -21.01 -34.45
N ALA A 258 -8.38 -22.13 -34.80
CA ALA A 258 -8.96 -22.32 -36.13
C ALA A 258 -10.04 -21.29 -36.46
N LEU A 259 -10.87 -20.91 -35.48
CA LEU A 259 -11.83 -19.81 -35.64
C LEU A 259 -11.13 -18.46 -35.84
N GLY A 260 -10.06 -18.20 -35.10
CA GLY A 260 -9.22 -17.02 -35.27
C GLY A 260 -8.64 -16.91 -36.68
N GLU A 261 -8.13 -18.00 -37.24
CA GLU A 261 -7.61 -18.05 -38.61
C GLU A 261 -8.72 -17.78 -39.65
N ARG A 262 -9.92 -18.35 -39.46
CA ARG A 262 -11.07 -18.08 -40.33
C ARG A 262 -11.53 -16.62 -40.27
N ILE A 263 -11.47 -16.01 -39.08
CA ILE A 263 -11.78 -14.58 -38.93
C ILE A 263 -10.69 -13.74 -39.60
N ALA A 264 -9.42 -14.13 -39.46
CA ALA A 264 -8.29 -13.43 -40.08
C ALA A 264 -8.36 -13.44 -41.61
N PHE A 265 -8.93 -14.47 -42.24
CA PHE A 265 -9.15 -14.52 -43.69
C PHE A 265 -9.94 -13.31 -44.22
N ALA A 266 -10.90 -12.78 -43.45
CA ALA A 266 -11.65 -11.59 -43.84
C ALA A 266 -10.70 -10.41 -44.11
N ARG A 267 -9.80 -10.16 -43.14
CA ARG A 267 -8.85 -9.06 -43.21
C ARG A 267 -7.72 -9.34 -44.19
N ASP A 268 -7.09 -10.50 -44.06
CA ASP A 268 -5.83 -10.80 -44.73
C ASP A 268 -6.05 -11.27 -46.18
N GLY A 269 -7.16 -11.96 -46.44
CA GLY A 269 -7.49 -12.50 -47.77
C GLY A 269 -8.38 -11.58 -48.61
N LEU A 270 -9.36 -10.92 -47.98
CA LEU A 270 -10.35 -10.09 -48.68
C LEU A 270 -10.14 -8.58 -48.49
N GLY A 271 -9.25 -8.17 -47.58
CA GLY A 271 -9.04 -6.76 -47.25
C GLY A 271 -10.25 -6.12 -46.55
N MET A 272 -11.09 -6.93 -45.89
CA MET A 272 -12.34 -6.50 -45.26
C MET A 272 -12.30 -6.73 -43.75
N GLU A 273 -12.97 -5.88 -42.99
CA GLU A 273 -13.24 -6.13 -41.58
C GLU A 273 -14.33 -7.21 -41.42
N LEU A 274 -14.35 -7.90 -40.28
CA LEU A 274 -15.29 -9.03 -40.05
C LEU A 274 -16.76 -8.62 -40.20
N TYR A 275 -17.11 -7.39 -39.79
CA TYR A 275 -18.48 -6.90 -39.91
C TYR A 275 -18.89 -6.64 -41.37
N GLU A 276 -17.94 -6.24 -42.23
CA GLU A 276 -18.17 -6.02 -43.65
C GLU A 276 -18.38 -7.36 -44.35
N LEU A 277 -17.53 -8.35 -44.06
CA LEU A 277 -17.70 -9.71 -44.57
C LEU A 277 -19.07 -10.28 -44.17
N ARG A 278 -19.48 -10.09 -42.90
CA ARG A 278 -20.77 -10.56 -42.42
C ARG A 278 -21.94 -9.94 -43.21
N GLU A 279 -21.84 -8.66 -43.52
CA GLU A 279 -22.87 -7.96 -44.30
C GLU A 279 -22.90 -8.43 -45.76
N VAL A 280 -21.74 -8.63 -46.38
CA VAL A 280 -21.63 -9.20 -47.73
C VAL A 280 -22.25 -10.60 -47.76
N MET A 281 -21.94 -11.46 -46.79
CA MET A 281 -22.53 -12.80 -46.70
C MET A 281 -24.04 -12.74 -46.50
N ARG A 282 -24.54 -11.81 -45.67
CA ARG A 282 -25.99 -11.60 -45.49
C ARG A 282 -26.68 -11.20 -46.80
N LEU A 283 -26.07 -10.29 -47.57
CA LEU A 283 -26.59 -9.88 -48.88
C LEU A 283 -26.53 -11.03 -49.90
N TYR A 284 -25.45 -11.82 -49.86
CA TYR A 284 -25.29 -13.01 -50.67
C TYR A 284 -26.39 -14.05 -50.40
N ASP A 285 -26.62 -14.39 -49.13
CA ASP A 285 -27.67 -15.33 -48.72
C ASP A 285 -29.06 -14.82 -49.11
N ARG A 286 -29.31 -13.51 -48.92
CA ARG A 286 -30.57 -12.89 -49.36
C ARG A 286 -30.76 -13.00 -50.88
N ARG A 287 -29.68 -12.80 -51.66
CA ARG A 287 -29.73 -12.92 -53.12
C ARG A 287 -29.95 -14.36 -53.57
N LEU A 288 -29.40 -15.34 -52.84
CA LEU A 288 -29.67 -16.76 -53.09
C LEU A 288 -31.14 -17.10 -52.79
N ALA A 289 -31.75 -16.50 -51.78
CA ALA A 289 -33.15 -16.75 -51.42
C ALA A 289 -34.20 -15.98 -52.27
N ASP A 290 -33.80 -15.07 -53.17
CA ASP A 290 -34.73 -14.19 -53.90
C ASP A 290 -35.35 -14.84 -55.16
N ASP A 291 -36.23 -15.82 -54.95
CA ASP A 291 -36.89 -16.57 -56.03
C ASP A 291 -37.67 -15.68 -57.02
N ALA A 292 -38.28 -14.60 -56.52
CA ALA A 292 -39.11 -13.71 -57.33
C ALA A 292 -38.30 -12.96 -58.39
N SER A 293 -37.15 -12.38 -58.00
CA SER A 293 -36.25 -11.72 -58.95
C SER A 293 -35.71 -12.71 -59.98
N TRP A 294 -35.38 -13.94 -59.57
CA TRP A 294 -34.88 -14.97 -60.48
C TRP A 294 -35.94 -15.44 -61.50
N ALA A 295 -37.19 -15.61 -61.07
CA ALA A 295 -38.29 -15.89 -61.98
C ALA A 295 -38.48 -14.76 -63.02
N GLN A 296 -38.35 -13.50 -62.60
CA GLN A 296 -38.44 -12.36 -63.49
C GLN A 296 -37.27 -12.30 -64.48
N ILE A 297 -36.03 -12.51 -64.02
CA ILE A 297 -34.84 -12.56 -64.87
C ILE A 297 -35.01 -13.65 -65.94
N ASN A 298 -35.42 -14.86 -65.54
CA ASN A 298 -35.62 -15.97 -66.46
C ASN A 298 -36.77 -15.72 -67.46
N ALA A 299 -37.85 -15.05 -67.03
CA ALA A 299 -38.93 -14.64 -67.92
C ALA A 299 -38.46 -13.61 -68.97
N LEU A 300 -37.62 -12.66 -68.58
CA LEU A 300 -37.01 -11.70 -69.51
C LEU A 300 -36.09 -12.39 -70.52
N LEU A 301 -35.29 -13.35 -70.09
CA LEU A 301 -34.44 -14.16 -70.97
C LEU A 301 -35.28 -15.01 -71.93
N ALA A 302 -36.38 -15.61 -71.46
CA ALA A 302 -37.31 -16.35 -72.31
C ALA A 302 -37.95 -15.46 -73.39
N ALA A 303 -38.37 -14.25 -73.02
CA ALA A 303 -38.93 -13.28 -73.96
C ALA A 303 -37.89 -12.80 -74.99
N ALA A 304 -36.65 -12.56 -74.56
CA ALA A 304 -35.55 -12.18 -75.45
C ALA A 304 -35.23 -13.30 -76.46
N GLY A 305 -35.12 -14.55 -75.99
CA GLY A 305 -34.87 -15.70 -76.88
C GLY A 305 -36.00 -15.93 -77.88
N LYS A 306 -37.28 -15.78 -77.48
CA LYS A 306 -38.43 -15.90 -78.38
C LYS A 306 -38.49 -14.85 -79.49
N ARG A 307 -37.94 -13.65 -79.25
CA ARG A 307 -37.82 -12.61 -80.30
C ARG A 307 -36.83 -13.01 -81.39
N ARG A 308 -35.81 -13.80 -81.04
CA ARG A 308 -34.83 -14.33 -81.99
C ARG A 308 -35.37 -15.57 -82.70
N ASP A 309 -35.91 -16.52 -81.95
CA ASP A 309 -36.41 -17.80 -82.44
C ASP A 309 -37.78 -18.09 -81.81
N PRO A 310 -38.88 -18.05 -82.58
CA PRO A 310 -40.23 -18.31 -82.07
C PRO A 310 -40.41 -19.69 -81.41
N SER A 311 -39.56 -20.66 -81.74
CA SER A 311 -39.60 -22.02 -81.17
C SER A 311 -38.81 -22.18 -79.86
N PHE A 312 -38.13 -21.12 -79.41
CA PHE A 312 -37.27 -21.15 -78.23
C PHE A 312 -38.05 -21.45 -76.94
N GLN A 313 -37.64 -22.50 -76.24
CA GLN A 313 -38.09 -22.82 -74.89
C GLN A 313 -37.21 -22.09 -73.88
N GLY A 314 -37.81 -21.17 -73.13
CA GLY A 314 -37.10 -20.38 -72.13
C GLY A 314 -36.61 -21.22 -70.91
N PRO A 315 -35.67 -20.68 -70.13
CA PRO A 315 -35.18 -21.34 -68.92
C PRO A 315 -36.29 -21.51 -67.87
N ALA A 316 -36.19 -22.55 -67.04
CA ALA A 316 -37.10 -22.76 -65.93
C ALA A 316 -37.08 -21.54 -64.97
N PRO A 317 -38.23 -21.10 -64.42
CA PRO A 317 -38.28 -19.92 -63.54
C PRO A 317 -37.35 -20.01 -62.33
N SER A 318 -37.14 -21.21 -61.80
CA SER A 318 -36.27 -21.49 -60.65
C SER A 318 -34.78 -21.62 -61.02
N SER A 319 -34.41 -21.61 -62.30
CA SER A 319 -33.02 -21.79 -62.73
C SER A 319 -32.15 -20.64 -62.25
N ARG A 320 -31.03 -20.96 -61.59
CA ARG A 320 -30.04 -19.98 -61.12
C ARG A 320 -28.79 -19.88 -62.02
N ALA A 321 -28.76 -20.65 -63.10
CA ALA A 321 -27.63 -20.69 -64.03
C ALA A 321 -27.67 -19.51 -65.02
N PHE A 322 -27.52 -18.28 -64.51
CA PHE A 322 -27.68 -17.05 -65.31
C PHE A 322 -26.89 -17.07 -66.62
N ALA A 323 -25.59 -17.36 -66.56
CA ALA A 323 -24.72 -17.35 -67.74
C ALA A 323 -25.19 -18.34 -68.81
N ALA A 324 -25.54 -19.57 -68.41
CA ALA A 324 -26.05 -20.59 -69.33
C ALA A 324 -27.40 -20.19 -69.93
N ASN A 325 -28.31 -19.68 -69.10
CA ASN A 325 -29.63 -19.21 -69.54
C ASN A 325 -29.52 -18.03 -70.52
N LEU A 326 -28.58 -17.11 -70.26
CA LEU A 326 -28.30 -15.96 -71.11
C LEU A 326 -27.72 -16.40 -72.46
N ASN A 327 -26.70 -17.27 -72.46
CA ASN A 327 -26.10 -17.80 -73.69
C ASN A 327 -27.13 -18.53 -74.56
N ALA A 328 -28.03 -19.31 -73.95
CA ALA A 328 -29.14 -19.95 -74.67
C ALA A 328 -30.12 -18.92 -75.27
N ALA A 329 -30.48 -17.89 -74.50
CA ALA A 329 -31.37 -16.82 -74.96
C ALA A 329 -30.76 -15.94 -76.07
N VAL A 330 -29.43 -15.78 -76.11
CA VAL A 330 -28.73 -15.05 -77.19
C VAL A 330 -28.45 -15.97 -78.38
N GLY A 331 -28.21 -17.27 -78.16
CA GLY A 331 -28.06 -18.28 -79.20
C GLY A 331 -26.61 -18.56 -79.58
N GLN A 332 -25.69 -18.03 -78.77
CA GLN A 332 -24.25 -18.23 -78.86
C GLN A 332 -23.66 -18.06 -77.46
N GLU A 333 -22.47 -18.60 -77.26
CA GLU A 333 -21.72 -18.35 -76.04
C GLU A 333 -21.15 -16.93 -76.09
N LEU A 334 -21.55 -16.08 -75.14
CA LEU A 334 -21.04 -14.71 -75.07
C LEU A 334 -19.58 -14.73 -74.64
N SER A 335 -18.72 -14.12 -75.46
CA SER A 335 -17.31 -13.90 -75.18
C SER A 335 -16.95 -12.45 -75.52
N ALA A 336 -15.71 -12.04 -75.24
CA ALA A 336 -15.22 -10.72 -75.65
C ALA A 336 -15.40 -10.46 -77.16
N ALA A 337 -15.31 -11.51 -77.99
CA ALA A 337 -15.55 -11.41 -79.44
C ALA A 337 -17.02 -11.15 -79.81
N SER A 338 -17.97 -11.54 -78.95
CA SER A 338 -19.40 -11.32 -79.17
C SER A 338 -19.80 -9.84 -79.11
N PHE A 339 -18.92 -8.97 -78.61
CA PHE A 339 -19.10 -7.51 -78.55
C PHE A 339 -18.25 -6.76 -79.58
N ALA A 340 -17.78 -7.45 -80.64
CA ALA A 340 -17.02 -6.83 -81.73
C ALA A 340 -17.72 -5.57 -82.28
N GLY A 341 -16.98 -4.46 -82.31
CA GLY A 341 -17.50 -3.12 -82.66
C GLY A 341 -17.71 -2.20 -81.46
N LEU A 342 -17.66 -2.72 -80.23
CA LEU A 342 -17.71 -1.96 -78.98
C LEU A 342 -16.41 -2.21 -78.18
N PRO A 343 -15.29 -1.54 -78.51
CA PRO A 343 -13.97 -1.87 -77.94
C PRO A 343 -13.86 -1.67 -76.43
N GLU A 344 -14.77 -0.90 -75.83
CA GLU A 344 -14.82 -0.63 -74.39
C GLU A 344 -15.69 -1.64 -73.61
N VAL A 345 -16.34 -2.58 -74.30
CA VAL A 345 -17.25 -3.57 -73.70
C VAL A 345 -16.65 -4.96 -73.86
N THR A 346 -16.24 -5.54 -72.74
CA THR A 346 -15.66 -6.90 -72.71
C THR A 346 -16.56 -7.91 -72.00
N SER A 347 -17.62 -7.44 -71.32
CA SER A 347 -18.57 -8.26 -70.58
C SER A 347 -19.98 -7.66 -70.60
N VAL A 348 -20.97 -8.46 -70.16
CA VAL A 348 -22.35 -8.01 -69.98
C VAL A 348 -22.45 -6.92 -68.91
N ASP A 349 -21.63 -7.01 -67.86
CA ASP A 349 -21.60 -6.00 -66.79
C ASP A 349 -21.06 -4.65 -67.27
N THR A 350 -20.02 -4.64 -68.12
CA THR A 350 -19.51 -3.40 -68.72
C THR A 350 -20.53 -2.78 -69.66
N LEU A 351 -21.26 -3.58 -70.43
CA LEU A 351 -22.39 -3.12 -71.25
C LEU A 351 -23.50 -2.50 -70.39
N TYR A 352 -23.86 -3.15 -69.28
CA TYR A 352 -24.89 -2.67 -68.36
C TYR A 352 -24.49 -1.34 -67.71
N GLN A 353 -23.24 -1.22 -67.24
CA GLN A 353 -22.70 0.03 -66.69
C GLN A 353 -22.70 1.15 -67.73
N LYS A 354 -22.23 0.90 -68.96
CA LYS A 354 -22.24 1.89 -70.05
C LYS A 354 -23.66 2.33 -70.40
N ARG A 355 -24.60 1.39 -70.49
CA ARG A 355 -26.02 1.69 -70.75
C ARG A 355 -26.66 2.51 -69.63
N LEU A 356 -26.30 2.27 -68.37
CA LEU A 356 -26.75 3.09 -67.24
C LEU A 356 -26.23 4.52 -67.36
N VAL A 357 -24.92 4.68 -67.61
CA VAL A 357 -24.28 5.99 -67.79
C VAL A 357 -24.87 6.77 -68.98
N GLU A 358 -25.20 6.10 -70.09
CA GLU A 358 -25.88 6.73 -71.24
C GLU A 358 -27.34 7.08 -70.97
N ARG A 359 -28.04 6.27 -70.16
CA ARG A 359 -29.46 6.47 -69.85
C ARG A 359 -29.69 7.58 -68.81
N ASP A 360 -28.69 7.82 -67.96
CA ASP A 360 -28.62 8.96 -67.03
C ASP A 360 -27.93 10.19 -67.67
N GLY A 361 -27.97 10.28 -69.01
CA GLY A 361 -27.06 11.02 -69.89
C GLY A 361 -26.60 12.43 -69.49
N TYR A 362 -25.28 12.64 -69.67
CA TYR A 362 -24.54 13.90 -69.89
C TYR A 362 -25.20 15.22 -69.43
N GLY A 363 -24.64 15.79 -68.35
CA GLY A 363 -24.42 17.23 -68.27
C GLY A 363 -23.16 17.64 -69.05
N VAL A 364 -23.38 18.25 -70.22
CA VAL A 364 -22.56 19.21 -71.04
C VAL A 364 -21.37 19.86 -70.25
N ALA A 365 -20.15 20.15 -70.75
CA ALA A 365 -19.68 20.68 -72.04
C ALA A 365 -18.14 20.61 -72.18
N ALA A 366 -17.68 20.71 -73.44
CA ALA A 366 -16.32 21.00 -73.96
C ALA A 366 -15.29 19.86 -74.01
#